data_AF-A0A4V5NA06-F1
#
_entry.id   AF-A0A4V5NA06-F1
#
_cell.length_a   1.000
_cell.length_b   1.000
_cell.length_c   1.000
_cell.angle_alpha   90.00
_cell.angle_beta   90.00
_cell.angle_gamma   90.00
#
_symmetry.space_group_name_H-M   'P 1'
#
loop_
_entity.id
_entity.type
_entity.pdbx_description
1 polymer ?
#
loop_
_entity_poly.entity_id
_entity_poly.type
_entity_poly.pdbx_seq_one_letter_code
_entity_poly.pdbx_strand_id
1 'polypeptide(L)'
;MATLFRTPLRPRTLTHYRRAFSTTPSPAISLQLEKNDPEAVADALPPYPYGPTRWYKQSSLGLYGGQMIRFGNNVGKRTKNKTRRSWHPNVLTRKLFSKALDRVVQVRVVARVLRTIDKLGGLDEYLLGEKEARIKELGESGWWLRWAIMQTPGVRARFVEERRRLGLPEDVAVEEEQDVAEAQSLTEEASELDAEEIAELDIEEAAEETGELVGTDGAFQVEQPPGVPPLKFRVGPGKHIMLTADGWRRTRPDPDRLSNIFKARLYKQYEEKLLPGLETTFTAELARQQTKLDPAQRLSELEETRMLKTVKRQWRLDCKDKATAAYDEKIAKRNERKGERKLKRRAAKEAGRERGAVAVVEE
;
A
#
# COMPACT_ATOMS: atom_id res chain seq x y z
N MET A 1 -18.98 36.73 30.35
CA MET A 1 -19.69 35.57 30.95
C MET A 1 -20.38 34.84 29.80
N ALA A 2 -19.69 33.91 29.14
CA ALA A 2 -19.53 32.52 29.56
C ALA A 2 -20.85 31.74 29.47
N THR A 3 -20.91 30.84 28.49
CA THR A 3 -21.55 29.50 28.42
C THR A 3 -21.85 29.24 26.95
N LEU A 4 -20.95 28.62 26.16
CA LEU A 4 -20.64 27.18 26.17
C LEU A 4 -21.93 26.36 26.32
N PHE A 5 -22.36 25.67 25.26
CA PHE A 5 -22.44 24.20 25.22
C PHE A 5 -22.97 23.72 23.86
N ARG A 6 -22.00 23.29 23.04
CA ARG A 6 -21.96 21.95 22.43
C ARG A 6 -23.14 21.59 21.53
N THR A 7 -23.01 21.91 20.26
CA THR A 7 -23.58 21.07 19.20
C THR A 7 -23.10 19.64 19.46
N PRO A 8 -23.98 18.64 19.61
CA PRO A 8 -23.52 17.27 19.71
C PRO A 8 -22.85 16.94 18.38
N LEU A 9 -21.58 16.53 18.44
CA LEU A 9 -20.94 15.80 17.37
C LEU A 9 -21.91 14.68 16.99
N ARG A 10 -22.48 14.76 15.78
CA ARG A 10 -23.17 13.61 15.20
C ARG A 10 -22.18 12.47 15.30
N PRO A 11 -22.48 11.37 16.00
CA PRO A 11 -21.65 10.19 15.83
C PRO A 11 -21.70 9.88 14.34
N ARG A 12 -20.52 9.85 13.70
CA ARG A 12 -20.38 9.25 12.37
C ARG A 12 -20.59 7.76 12.58
N THR A 13 -21.82 7.34 12.86
CA THR A 13 -22.22 5.95 12.74
C THR A 13 -22.00 5.66 11.27
N LEU A 14 -20.90 4.96 10.97
CA LEU A 14 -20.71 4.30 9.70
C LEU A 14 -21.89 3.34 9.59
N THR A 15 -22.96 3.81 8.96
CA THR A 15 -24.07 2.97 8.56
C THR A 15 -23.46 1.89 7.68
N HIS A 16 -23.30 0.69 8.22
CA HIS A 16 -23.03 -0.50 7.45
C HIS A 16 -24.22 -0.69 6.50
N TYR A 17 -24.17 -0.02 5.35
CA TYR A 17 -24.95 -0.43 4.21
C TYR A 17 -24.41 -1.80 3.81
N ARG A 18 -24.92 -2.87 4.44
CA ARG A 18 -24.96 -4.19 3.80
C ARG A 18 -25.56 -3.93 2.43
N ARG A 19 -24.71 -3.97 1.41
CA ARG A 19 -25.09 -3.67 0.03
C ARG A 19 -26.39 -4.39 -0.28
N ALA A 20 -27.39 -3.63 -0.72
CA ALA A 20 -28.53 -4.17 -1.44
C ALA A 20 -28.02 -5.13 -2.52
N PHE A 21 -28.63 -6.31 -2.60
CA PHE A 21 -28.40 -7.38 -3.58
C PHE A 21 -27.61 -6.92 -4.82
N SER A 22 -26.29 -7.13 -4.79
CA SER A 22 -25.44 -6.90 -5.96
C SER A 22 -25.47 -8.16 -6.80
N THR A 23 -26.15 -8.13 -7.94
CA THR A 23 -26.17 -9.25 -8.91
C THR A 23 -24.82 -9.48 -9.61
N THR A 24 -23.87 -8.54 -9.45
CA THR A 24 -22.52 -8.72 -9.98
C THR A 24 -21.70 -9.63 -9.05
N PRO A 25 -21.13 -10.74 -9.57
CA PRO A 25 -20.30 -11.62 -8.77
C PRO A 25 -19.07 -10.86 -8.29
N SER A 26 -18.66 -11.18 -7.07
CA SER A 26 -17.43 -10.67 -6.48
C SER A 26 -16.24 -10.92 -7.41
N PRO A 27 -15.49 -9.88 -7.81
CA PRO A 27 -14.33 -10.06 -8.68
C PRO A 27 -13.25 -10.92 -8.00
N ALA A 28 -12.54 -11.71 -8.81
CA ALA A 28 -11.47 -12.56 -8.31
C ALA A 28 -10.26 -11.72 -7.85
N ILE A 29 -9.64 -12.21 -6.79
CA ILE A 29 -8.49 -11.62 -6.12
C ILE A 29 -7.23 -12.14 -6.80
N SER A 30 -6.42 -11.27 -7.40
CA SER A 30 -5.13 -11.67 -7.98
C SER A 30 -4.00 -11.50 -6.97
N LEU A 31 -3.20 -12.56 -6.81
CA LEU A 31 -1.97 -12.57 -6.01
C LEU A 31 -0.86 -11.92 -6.86
N GLN A 32 -0.74 -10.60 -6.80
CA GLN A 32 0.36 -9.87 -7.45
C GLN A 32 1.29 -9.36 -6.38
N LEU A 33 2.00 -10.29 -5.73
CA LEU A 33 2.90 -10.00 -4.61
C LEU A 33 3.98 -8.96 -5.00
N GLU A 34 4.48 -9.02 -6.23
CA GLU A 34 5.45 -8.05 -6.80
C GLU A 34 4.96 -6.60 -6.83
N LYS A 35 3.66 -6.36 -6.62
CA LYS A 35 3.09 -5.00 -6.64
C LYS A 35 2.94 -4.39 -5.26
N ASN A 36 3.23 -5.17 -4.24
CA ASN A 36 3.30 -4.68 -2.88
C ASN A 36 4.73 -4.23 -2.61
N ASP A 37 4.88 -3.21 -1.77
CA ASP A 37 6.17 -2.71 -1.34
C ASP A 37 6.91 -3.85 -0.62
N PRO A 38 8.11 -4.27 -1.09
CA PRO A 38 8.74 -5.51 -0.63
C PRO A 38 9.15 -5.46 0.83
N GLU A 39 9.54 -4.28 1.33
CA GLU A 39 9.89 -4.03 2.73
C GLU A 39 8.67 -4.17 3.64
N ALA A 40 7.56 -3.51 3.28
CA ALA A 40 6.30 -3.65 4.02
C ALA A 40 5.77 -5.10 4.05
N VAL A 41 6.04 -5.90 3.00
CA VAL A 41 5.73 -7.33 3.00
C VAL A 41 6.68 -8.10 3.93
N ALA A 42 7.98 -7.77 3.93
CA ALA A 42 8.97 -8.44 4.78
C ALA A 42 8.72 -8.20 6.28
N ASP A 43 8.31 -7.00 6.67
CA ASP A 43 7.98 -6.66 8.06
C ASP A 43 6.71 -7.36 8.52
N ALA A 44 5.72 -7.46 7.63
CA ALA A 44 4.42 -8.06 7.91
C ALA A 44 4.45 -9.59 7.99
N LEU A 45 5.38 -10.25 7.30
CA LEU A 45 5.36 -11.70 7.11
C LEU A 45 6.51 -12.41 7.80
N PRO A 46 6.26 -13.57 8.42
CA PRO A 46 7.33 -14.47 8.80
C PRO A 46 8.18 -14.84 7.58
N PRO A 47 9.52 -14.82 7.69
CA PRO A 47 10.40 -15.16 6.59
C PRO A 47 10.13 -16.60 6.14
N TYR A 48 10.03 -16.80 4.83
CA TYR A 48 9.80 -18.13 4.27
C TYR A 48 10.99 -19.05 4.62
N PRO A 49 10.77 -20.24 5.21
CA PRO A 49 11.86 -21.08 5.75
C PRO A 49 12.97 -21.46 4.76
N TYR A 50 12.65 -21.54 3.46
CA TYR A 50 13.62 -21.91 2.41
C TYR A 50 14.23 -20.70 1.69
N GLY A 51 13.90 -19.49 2.13
CA GLY A 51 14.36 -18.24 1.53
C GLY A 51 13.82 -17.98 0.12
N PRO A 52 14.24 -16.87 -0.50
CA PRO A 52 13.74 -16.47 -1.81
C PRO A 52 14.20 -17.40 -2.93
N THR A 53 13.37 -17.50 -3.96
CA THR A 53 13.59 -18.29 -5.16
C THR A 53 14.76 -17.75 -5.99
N ARG A 54 15.90 -18.46 -5.94
CA ARG A 54 17.11 -18.07 -6.67
C ARG A 54 17.00 -18.30 -8.17
N TRP A 55 16.43 -19.44 -8.57
CA TRP A 55 16.30 -19.86 -9.96
C TRP A 55 14.84 -19.86 -10.39
N TYR A 56 14.62 -19.58 -11.67
CA TYR A 56 13.27 -19.55 -12.26
C TYR A 56 12.31 -18.64 -11.45
N LYS A 57 12.67 -17.35 -11.34
CA LYS A 57 11.94 -16.30 -10.58
C LYS A 57 10.45 -16.23 -10.89
N GLN A 58 10.04 -16.62 -12.10
CA GLN A 58 8.63 -16.77 -12.46
C GLN A 58 7.83 -17.64 -11.46
N SER A 59 8.49 -18.59 -10.80
CA SER A 59 7.88 -19.50 -9.83
C SER A 59 7.50 -18.85 -8.50
N SER A 60 8.11 -17.72 -8.09
CA SER A 60 7.70 -17.01 -6.87
C SER A 60 6.26 -16.49 -6.96
N LEU A 61 5.77 -16.25 -8.19
CA LEU A 61 4.50 -15.58 -8.49
C LEU A 61 3.27 -16.47 -8.47
N GLY A 62 3.42 -17.76 -8.17
CA GLY A 62 2.28 -18.65 -8.05
C GLY A 62 2.64 -20.01 -7.47
N LEU A 63 1.72 -20.96 -7.62
CA LEU A 63 1.86 -22.30 -7.05
C LEU A 63 2.45 -23.25 -8.10
N TYR A 64 3.78 -23.39 -8.05
CA TYR A 64 4.54 -24.22 -8.98
C TYR A 64 4.81 -25.63 -8.47
N GLY A 65 4.63 -25.89 -7.17
CA GLY A 65 4.78 -27.22 -6.59
C GLY A 65 6.22 -27.74 -6.74
N GLY A 66 7.20 -26.85 -6.56
CA GLY A 66 8.63 -27.14 -6.75
C GLY A 66 9.06 -27.39 -8.20
N GLN A 67 8.16 -27.27 -9.19
CA GLN A 67 8.52 -27.46 -10.60
C GLN A 67 9.22 -26.23 -11.17
N MET A 68 10.38 -26.47 -11.76
CA MET A 68 11.19 -25.47 -12.44
C MET A 68 11.41 -25.84 -13.91
N ILE A 69 11.86 -24.86 -14.70
CA ILE A 69 12.35 -25.11 -16.06
C ILE A 69 13.51 -26.10 -16.02
N ARG A 70 13.47 -27.13 -16.87
CA ARG A 70 14.58 -28.09 -17.03
C ARG A 70 15.32 -27.80 -18.32
N PHE A 71 16.64 -27.93 -18.30
CA PHE A 71 17.49 -27.79 -19.46
C PHE A 71 18.11 -29.13 -19.84
N GLY A 72 18.33 -29.35 -21.13
CA GLY A 72 19.00 -30.54 -21.64
C GLY A 72 19.23 -30.44 -23.13
N ASN A 73 19.36 -31.58 -23.81
CA ASN A 73 19.71 -31.62 -25.22
C ASN A 73 18.68 -32.41 -26.03
N ASN A 74 18.35 -31.92 -27.22
CA ASN A 74 17.89 -32.75 -28.31
C ASN A 74 19.07 -33.56 -28.86
N VAL A 75 18.89 -34.86 -28.99
CA VAL A 75 19.90 -35.77 -29.55
C VAL A 75 19.41 -36.26 -30.90
N GLY A 76 20.13 -35.93 -31.96
CA GLY A 76 19.82 -36.40 -33.31
C GLY A 76 19.89 -37.93 -33.40
N LYS A 77 18.87 -38.57 -33.98
CA LYS A 77 18.75 -40.04 -33.99
C LYS A 77 19.93 -40.75 -34.67
N ARG A 78 20.44 -40.20 -35.78
CA ARG A 78 21.49 -40.82 -36.61
C ARG A 78 22.90 -40.38 -36.19
N THR A 79 23.14 -39.08 -36.15
CA THR A 79 24.48 -38.52 -35.90
C THR A 79 24.75 -38.23 -34.42
N LYS A 80 23.74 -38.37 -33.54
CA LYS A 80 23.84 -38.04 -32.10
C LYS A 80 24.27 -36.59 -31.81
N ASN A 81 24.12 -35.68 -32.77
CA ASN A 81 24.36 -34.26 -32.58
C ASN A 81 23.47 -33.73 -31.45
N LYS A 82 24.07 -32.99 -30.51
CA LYS A 82 23.40 -32.46 -29.32
C LYS A 82 23.07 -30.98 -29.52
N THR A 83 21.79 -30.63 -29.49
CA THR A 83 21.33 -29.24 -29.53
C THR A 83 20.65 -28.88 -28.22
N ARG A 84 20.94 -27.73 -27.62
CA ARG A 84 20.32 -27.31 -26.36
C ARG A 84 18.80 -27.16 -26.51
N ARG A 85 18.05 -27.60 -25.49
CA ARG A 85 16.60 -27.39 -25.37
C ARG A 85 16.21 -27.14 -23.92
N SER A 86 14.99 -26.65 -23.73
CA SER A 86 14.35 -26.49 -22.43
C SER A 86 12.99 -27.18 -22.38
N TRP A 87 12.56 -27.57 -21.18
CA TRP A 87 11.23 -28.08 -20.88
C TRP A 87 10.59 -27.20 -19.82
N HIS A 88 9.47 -26.59 -20.16
CA HIS A 88 8.72 -25.72 -19.28
C HIS A 88 7.59 -26.51 -18.59
N PRO A 89 7.29 -26.21 -17.31
CA PRO A 89 6.09 -26.74 -16.69
C PRO A 89 4.84 -26.18 -17.36
N ASN A 90 3.75 -26.94 -17.34
CA ASN A 90 2.45 -26.49 -17.88
C ASN A 90 1.78 -25.54 -16.87
N VAL A 91 2.06 -24.24 -16.99
CA VAL A 91 1.54 -23.18 -16.13
C VAL A 91 0.22 -22.65 -16.68
N LEU A 92 -0.81 -22.62 -15.85
CA LEU A 92 -2.15 -22.14 -16.17
C LEU A 92 -2.55 -21.04 -15.20
N THR A 93 -3.29 -20.04 -15.65
CA THR A 93 -3.90 -19.06 -14.74
C THR A 93 -5.32 -19.50 -14.43
N ARG A 94 -5.60 -19.85 -13.16
CA ARG A 94 -6.89 -20.38 -12.73
C ARG A 94 -7.46 -19.57 -11.57
N LYS A 95 -8.78 -19.57 -11.50
CA LYS A 95 -9.58 -18.94 -10.45
C LYS A 95 -10.04 -20.06 -9.51
N LEU A 96 -9.53 -20.06 -8.29
CA LEU A 96 -9.77 -21.09 -7.28
C LEU A 96 -10.50 -20.46 -6.10
N PHE A 97 -11.56 -21.10 -5.62
CA PHE A 97 -12.29 -20.60 -4.46
C PHE A 97 -11.55 -20.98 -3.18
N SER A 98 -11.35 -20.00 -2.30
CA SER A 98 -10.88 -20.18 -0.93
C SER A 98 -12.08 -20.02 0.01
N LYS A 99 -12.34 -21.05 0.82
CA LYS A 99 -13.43 -21.08 1.80
C LYS A 99 -13.12 -20.16 2.97
N ALA A 100 -11.88 -20.19 3.46
CA ALA A 100 -11.43 -19.38 4.58
C ALA A 100 -11.54 -17.87 4.28
N LEU A 101 -11.23 -17.48 3.04
CA LEU A 101 -11.31 -16.11 2.58
C LEU A 101 -12.68 -15.71 2.03
N ASP A 102 -13.59 -16.68 1.82
CA ASP A 102 -14.87 -16.53 1.12
C ASP A 102 -14.76 -15.79 -0.23
N ARG A 103 -13.70 -16.10 -0.99
CA ARG A 103 -13.35 -15.39 -2.23
C ARG A 103 -12.72 -16.30 -3.26
N VAL A 104 -12.86 -15.91 -4.51
CA VAL A 104 -12.16 -16.53 -5.64
C VAL A 104 -10.78 -15.89 -5.77
N VAL A 105 -9.74 -16.69 -5.64
CA VAL A 105 -8.33 -16.30 -5.78
C VAL A 105 -7.83 -16.72 -7.16
N GLN A 106 -7.36 -15.76 -7.94
CA GLN A 106 -6.73 -15.96 -9.24
C GLN A 106 -5.22 -16.16 -9.06
N VAL A 107 -4.75 -17.37 -9.37
CA VAL A 107 -3.36 -17.79 -9.17
C VAL A 107 -2.80 -18.42 -10.44
N ARG A 108 -1.49 -18.25 -10.66
CA ARG A 108 -0.72 -19.03 -11.64
C ARG A 108 -0.39 -20.38 -11.01
N VAL A 109 -0.92 -21.45 -11.57
CA VAL A 109 -0.86 -22.80 -11.02
C VAL A 109 -0.35 -23.75 -12.08
N VAL A 110 0.58 -24.63 -11.72
CA VAL A 110 1.00 -25.73 -12.60
C VAL A 110 -0.05 -26.83 -12.62
N ALA A 111 -0.29 -27.47 -13.77
CA ALA A 111 -1.31 -28.51 -13.91
C ALA A 111 -1.19 -29.68 -12.90
N ARG A 112 0.03 -30.06 -12.49
CA ARG A 112 0.26 -31.04 -11.40
C ARG A 112 -0.34 -30.56 -10.08
N VAL A 113 -0.12 -29.29 -9.76
CA VAL A 113 -0.57 -28.67 -8.51
C VAL A 113 -2.10 -28.58 -8.48
N LEU A 114 -2.73 -28.26 -9.62
CA LEU A 114 -4.18 -28.25 -9.73
C LEU A 114 -4.80 -29.61 -9.35
N ARG A 115 -4.23 -30.71 -9.86
CA ARG A 115 -4.68 -32.07 -9.50
C ARG A 115 -4.50 -32.37 -8.01
N THR A 116 -3.43 -31.86 -7.37
CA THR A 116 -3.25 -32.03 -5.93
C THR A 116 -4.21 -31.19 -5.10
N ILE A 117 -4.58 -30.01 -5.58
CA ILE A 117 -5.62 -29.17 -4.95
C ILE A 117 -6.96 -29.91 -4.98
N ASP A 118 -7.34 -30.45 -6.15
CA ASP A 118 -8.57 -31.24 -6.29
C ASP A 118 -8.53 -32.49 -5.39
N LYS A 119 -7.39 -33.18 -5.32
CA LYS A 119 -7.20 -34.36 -4.46
C LYS A 119 -7.34 -34.05 -2.97
N LEU A 120 -6.88 -32.87 -2.52
CA LEU A 120 -6.94 -32.44 -1.12
C LEU A 120 -8.29 -31.81 -0.75
N GLY A 121 -9.15 -31.52 -1.73
CA GLY A 121 -10.49 -31.00 -1.50
C GLY A 121 -10.62 -29.47 -1.48
N GLY A 122 -9.58 -28.75 -1.95
CA GLY A 122 -9.62 -27.30 -2.07
C GLY A 122 -8.25 -26.62 -1.99
N LEU A 123 -8.26 -25.31 -2.22
CA LEU A 123 -7.06 -24.48 -2.18
C LEU A 123 -6.53 -24.35 -0.75
N ASP A 124 -7.42 -24.17 0.22
CA ASP A 124 -7.03 -23.91 1.62
C ASP A 124 -6.38 -25.16 2.22
N GLU A 125 -6.93 -26.34 1.95
CA GLU A 125 -6.40 -27.63 2.37
C GLU A 125 -5.02 -27.92 1.74
N TYR A 126 -4.78 -27.45 0.52
CA TYR A 126 -3.46 -27.51 -0.10
C TYR A 126 -2.44 -26.65 0.65
N LEU A 127 -2.81 -25.44 1.05
CA LEU A 127 -1.91 -24.46 1.67
C LEU A 127 -1.63 -24.76 3.15
N LEU A 128 -2.63 -25.28 3.87
CA LEU A 128 -2.52 -25.68 5.27
C LEU A 128 -1.80 -27.02 5.45
N GLY A 129 -1.33 -27.66 4.37
CA GLY A 129 -0.60 -28.92 4.48
C GLY A 129 0.69 -28.77 5.30
N GLU A 130 0.76 -29.52 6.40
CA GLU A 130 1.81 -29.41 7.42
C GLU A 130 3.17 -30.00 7.00
N LYS A 131 3.16 -31.00 6.11
CA LYS A 131 4.37 -31.73 5.72
C LYS A 131 5.45 -30.79 5.17
N GLU A 132 6.69 -31.01 5.56
CA GLU A 132 7.84 -30.22 5.09
C GLU A 132 7.91 -30.14 3.55
N ALA A 133 7.67 -31.26 2.86
CA ALA A 133 7.63 -31.31 1.40
C ALA A 133 6.57 -30.36 0.80
N ARG A 134 5.42 -30.19 1.48
CA ARG A 134 4.40 -29.23 1.06
C ARG A 134 4.93 -27.81 1.21
N ILE A 135 5.53 -27.47 2.36
CA ILE A 135 6.11 -26.15 2.62
C ILE A 135 7.12 -25.77 1.54
N LYS A 136 8.03 -26.69 1.17
CA LYS A 136 8.97 -26.50 0.05
C LYS A 136 8.27 -26.25 -1.30
N GLU A 137 7.16 -26.94 -1.54
CA GLU A 137 6.39 -26.86 -2.79
C GLU A 137 5.53 -25.59 -2.92
N LEU A 138 5.20 -24.90 -1.82
CA LEU A 138 4.38 -23.68 -1.79
C LEU A 138 5.05 -22.50 -2.51
N GLY A 139 6.35 -22.27 -2.25
CA GLY A 139 7.06 -21.06 -2.69
C GLY A 139 6.61 -19.81 -1.93
N GLU A 140 7.17 -18.65 -2.28
CA GLU A 140 6.93 -17.37 -1.59
C GLU A 140 5.45 -16.94 -1.63
N SER A 141 4.82 -16.88 -2.82
CA SER A 141 3.40 -16.51 -2.93
C SER A 141 2.46 -17.51 -2.26
N GLY A 142 2.82 -18.80 -2.26
CA GLY A 142 2.06 -19.82 -1.54
C GLY A 142 2.19 -19.66 -0.03
N TRP A 143 3.41 -19.40 0.47
CA TRP A 143 3.67 -19.13 1.88
C TRP A 143 2.89 -17.91 2.37
N TRP A 144 2.86 -16.87 1.55
CA TRP A 144 2.07 -15.68 1.82
C TRP A 144 0.57 -15.96 1.88
N LEU A 145 0.03 -16.69 0.91
CA LEU A 145 -1.38 -17.05 0.92
C LEU A 145 -1.74 -17.94 2.12
N ARG A 146 -0.83 -18.85 2.51
CA ARG A 146 -0.97 -19.68 3.71
C ARG A 146 -1.08 -18.81 4.96
N TRP A 147 -0.16 -17.86 5.14
CA TRP A 147 -0.20 -16.93 6.26
C TRP A 147 -1.50 -16.11 6.26
N ALA A 148 -1.92 -15.58 5.12
CA ALA A 148 -3.16 -14.80 5.01
C ALA A 148 -4.41 -15.61 5.40
N ILE A 149 -4.45 -16.88 5.03
CA ILE A 149 -5.54 -17.80 5.43
C ILE A 149 -5.50 -18.09 6.93
N MET A 150 -4.31 -18.24 7.52
CA MET A 150 -4.17 -18.49 8.96
C MET A 150 -4.69 -17.33 9.82
N GLN A 151 -4.66 -16.09 9.32
CA GLN A 151 -5.21 -14.94 10.04
C GLN A 151 -6.75 -14.93 10.08
N THR A 152 -7.42 -15.70 9.22
CA THR A 152 -8.88 -15.72 9.17
C THR A 152 -9.49 -16.36 10.42
N PRO A 153 -10.61 -15.83 10.94
CA PRO A 153 -11.22 -16.35 12.17
C PRO A 153 -11.65 -17.82 12.01
N GLY A 154 -12.06 -18.25 10.82
CA GLY A 154 -12.45 -19.63 10.55
C GLY A 154 -11.30 -20.63 10.72
N VAL A 155 -10.09 -20.27 10.27
CA VAL A 155 -8.91 -21.14 10.43
C VAL A 155 -8.35 -21.06 11.85
N ARG A 156 -8.35 -19.88 12.47
CA ARG A 156 -7.96 -19.70 13.87
C ARG A 156 -8.82 -20.56 14.80
N ALA A 157 -10.14 -20.48 14.67
CA ALA A 157 -11.08 -21.30 15.44
C ALA A 157 -10.81 -22.81 15.25
N ARG A 158 -10.61 -23.24 13.99
CA ARG A 158 -10.26 -24.63 13.68
C ARG A 158 -8.97 -25.07 14.38
N PHE A 159 -7.93 -24.24 14.42
CA PHE A 159 -6.66 -24.57 15.09
C PHE A 159 -6.78 -24.56 16.61
N VAL A 160 -7.63 -23.71 17.19
CA VAL A 160 -7.96 -23.78 18.63
C VAL A 160 -8.64 -25.11 18.96
N GLU A 161 -9.60 -25.57 18.14
CA GLU A 161 -10.23 -26.88 18.31
C GLU A 161 -9.24 -28.04 18.13
N GLU A 162 -8.34 -27.96 17.15
CA GLU A 162 -7.28 -28.96 16.94
C GLU A 162 -6.30 -29.01 18.13
N ARG A 163 -5.92 -27.85 18.70
CA ARG A 163 -5.09 -27.76 19.92
C ARG A 163 -5.79 -28.40 21.12
N ARG A 164 -7.07 -28.10 21.34
CA ARG A 164 -7.91 -28.72 22.39
C ARG A 164 -7.94 -30.24 22.26
N ARG A 165 -8.13 -30.74 21.04
CA ARG A 165 -8.14 -32.18 20.74
C ARG A 165 -6.81 -32.86 21.05
N LEU A 166 -5.70 -32.15 20.84
CA LEU A 166 -4.34 -32.64 21.12
C LEU A 166 -3.94 -32.48 22.59
N GLY A 167 -4.75 -31.82 23.42
CA GLY A 167 -4.44 -31.55 24.82
C GLY A 167 -3.33 -30.52 25.01
N LEU A 168 -3.09 -29.65 24.03
CA LEU A 168 -2.13 -28.55 24.14
C LEU A 168 -2.73 -27.42 25.01
N PRO A 169 -1.92 -26.75 25.87
CA PRO A 169 -2.40 -25.65 26.70
C PRO A 169 -3.03 -24.52 25.88
N GLU A 170 -4.17 -24.01 26.33
CA GLU A 170 -4.87 -22.88 25.69
C GLU A 170 -4.20 -21.54 25.99
N ASP A 171 -3.34 -21.48 27.00
CA ASP A 171 -2.69 -20.25 27.49
C ASP A 171 -1.86 -19.57 26.38
N VAL A 172 -1.17 -20.37 25.55
CA VAL A 172 -0.41 -19.89 24.39
C VAL A 172 -1.33 -19.23 23.35
N ALA A 173 -2.58 -19.69 23.23
CA ALA A 173 -3.54 -19.11 22.29
C ALA A 173 -4.05 -17.75 22.77
N VAL A 174 -4.21 -17.59 24.09
CA VAL A 174 -4.62 -16.33 24.72
C VAL A 174 -3.49 -15.32 24.64
N GLU A 175 -2.24 -15.74 24.89
CA GLU A 175 -1.05 -14.92 24.68
C GLU A 175 -0.90 -14.51 23.21
N GLU A 176 -1.00 -15.44 22.25
CA GLU A 176 -0.99 -15.12 20.81
C GLU A 176 -2.13 -14.16 20.42
N GLU A 177 -3.30 -14.28 21.05
CA GLU A 177 -4.42 -13.36 20.85
C GLU A 177 -4.16 -11.98 21.44
N GLN A 178 -3.51 -11.92 22.61
CA GLN A 178 -3.09 -10.69 23.28
C GLN A 178 -1.96 -9.99 22.54
N ASP A 179 -0.93 -10.70 22.10
CA ASP A 179 0.19 -10.18 21.30
C ASP A 179 -0.32 -9.60 19.98
N VAL A 180 -1.27 -10.29 19.34
CA VAL A 180 -1.92 -9.80 18.14
C VAL A 180 -2.80 -8.59 18.46
N ALA A 181 -3.49 -8.53 19.59
CA ALA A 181 -4.27 -7.38 20.03
C ALA A 181 -3.39 -6.17 20.47
N GLU A 182 -2.19 -6.42 20.99
CA GLU A 182 -1.22 -5.41 21.41
C GLU A 182 -0.47 -4.85 20.19
N ALA A 183 -0.08 -5.71 19.26
CA ALA A 183 0.41 -5.28 17.95
C ALA A 183 -0.66 -4.46 17.20
N GLN A 184 -1.94 -4.80 17.39
CA GLN A 184 -3.09 -4.03 16.89
C GLN A 184 -3.18 -2.66 17.56
N SER A 185 -3.10 -2.56 18.89
CA SER A 185 -3.17 -1.27 19.58
C SER A 185 -1.97 -0.37 19.26
N LEU A 186 -0.76 -0.92 19.15
CA LEU A 186 0.45 -0.16 18.78
C LEU A 186 0.37 0.40 17.35
N THR A 187 -0.22 -0.37 16.42
CA THR A 187 -0.43 0.13 15.05
C THR A 187 -1.58 1.12 14.96
N GLU A 188 -2.62 0.99 15.79
CA GLU A 188 -3.68 2.00 15.95
C GLU A 188 -3.10 3.31 16.48
N GLU A 189 -2.32 3.27 17.56
CA GLU A 189 -1.61 4.42 18.13
C GLU A 189 -0.69 5.07 17.08
N ALA A 190 0.10 4.30 16.34
CA ALA A 190 0.97 4.82 15.27
C ALA A 190 0.20 5.43 14.08
N SER A 191 -1.06 5.03 13.86
CA SER A 191 -1.91 5.55 12.79
C SER A 191 -2.75 6.76 13.19
N GLU A 192 -2.97 6.94 14.50
CA GLU A 192 -3.71 8.04 15.10
C GLU A 192 -2.81 9.27 15.40
N LEU A 193 -1.49 9.10 15.41
CA LEU A 193 -0.55 10.22 15.45
C LEU A 193 -0.66 11.04 14.16
N ASP A 194 -1.02 12.31 14.31
CA ASP A 194 -1.12 13.26 13.21
C ASP A 194 0.27 13.43 12.55
N ALA A 195 0.30 13.64 11.22
CA ALA A 195 1.53 13.87 10.45
C ALA A 195 2.36 15.09 10.95
N GLU A 196 1.77 15.91 11.83
CA GLU A 196 2.38 17.05 12.50
C GLU A 196 3.11 16.64 13.80
N GLU A 197 2.62 15.66 14.58
CA GLU A 197 3.31 15.11 15.76
C GLU A 197 4.54 14.27 15.38
N ILE A 198 4.49 13.58 14.24
CA ILE A 198 5.63 12.83 13.66
C ILE A 198 6.78 13.78 13.25
N ALA A 199 6.49 15.06 13.03
CA ALA A 199 7.48 16.07 12.65
C ALA A 199 8.14 16.80 13.85
N GLU A 200 7.55 16.65 15.04
CA GLU A 200 8.00 17.29 16.30
C GLU A 200 8.77 16.35 17.24
N LEU A 201 8.66 15.03 17.05
CA LEU A 201 9.58 14.07 17.69
C LEU A 201 10.94 14.13 16.99
N ASP A 202 11.98 14.54 17.71
CA ASP A 202 13.34 14.78 17.19
C ASP A 202 13.90 13.57 16.38
N ILE A 203 13.79 13.70 15.05
CA ILE A 203 14.17 12.71 14.02
C ILE A 203 15.69 12.47 13.95
N GLU A 204 16.51 13.04 14.83
CA GLU A 204 17.97 12.81 14.84
C GLU A 204 18.41 11.74 15.84
N GLU A 205 17.63 11.45 16.90
CA GLU A 205 17.98 10.40 17.86
C GLU A 205 17.27 9.06 17.55
N ALA A 206 16.06 9.10 16.95
CA ALA A 206 15.32 7.90 16.55
C ALA A 206 15.75 7.32 15.18
N ALA A 207 16.40 8.11 14.31
CA ALA A 207 16.81 7.68 12.97
C ALA A 207 18.09 6.82 12.95
N GLU A 208 18.84 6.76 14.06
CA GLU A 208 19.96 5.81 14.20
C GLU A 208 19.50 4.43 14.70
N GLU A 209 18.28 4.32 15.25
CA GLU A 209 17.76 3.07 15.83
C GLU A 209 16.51 2.50 15.14
N THR A 210 15.82 3.30 14.31
CA THR A 210 14.69 2.81 13.49
C THR A 210 14.86 3.26 12.05
N GLY A 211 14.87 2.26 11.15
CA GLY A 211 15.03 2.47 9.71
C GLY A 211 13.97 3.41 9.12
N GLU A 212 14.36 4.08 8.03
CA GLU A 212 13.59 5.04 7.24
C GLU A 212 12.07 4.74 7.20
N LEU A 213 11.25 5.76 7.48
CA LEU A 213 9.80 5.72 7.27
C LEU A 213 9.49 5.45 5.80
N VAL A 214 9.19 4.18 5.49
CA VAL A 214 8.96 3.67 4.13
C VAL A 214 7.68 4.28 3.56
N GLY A 215 7.85 5.00 2.46
CA GLY A 215 6.77 5.58 1.68
C GLY A 215 5.84 4.50 1.15
N THR A 216 4.66 4.37 1.77
CA THR A 216 3.55 3.68 1.16
C THR A 216 3.21 4.36 -0.16
N ASP A 217 2.94 3.59 -1.22
CA ASP A 217 2.33 4.11 -2.44
C ASP A 217 1.08 4.93 -2.06
N GLY A 218 1.21 6.27 -1.97
CA GLY A 218 0.18 7.25 -1.58
C GLY A 218 -0.93 7.41 -2.62
N ALA A 219 -1.38 6.28 -3.14
CA ALA A 219 -2.37 6.14 -4.17
C ALA A 219 -3.75 5.78 -3.62
N PHE A 220 -3.87 5.37 -2.35
CA PHE A 220 -5.12 4.91 -1.74
C PHE A 220 -5.20 5.21 -0.24
N GLN A 221 -6.35 5.72 0.20
CA GLN A 221 -6.67 6.00 1.59
C GLN A 221 -7.00 4.68 2.30
N VAL A 222 -6.27 4.40 3.39
CA VAL A 222 -6.43 3.20 4.22
C VAL A 222 -7.55 3.45 5.23
N GLU A 223 -8.76 2.92 4.97
CA GLU A 223 -9.81 2.86 6.00
C GLU A 223 -9.51 1.67 6.94
N GLN A 224 -8.67 1.88 7.97
CA GLN A 224 -8.24 0.82 8.91
C GLN A 224 -9.41 0.31 9.77
N PRO A 225 -9.49 -1.02 9.93
CA PRO A 225 -9.60 -1.65 11.26
C PRO A 225 -8.55 -2.78 11.43
N PRO A 226 -8.20 -3.12 12.68
CA PRO A 226 -6.88 -3.62 13.07
C PRO A 226 -6.73 -5.15 12.88
N GLY A 227 -5.48 -5.61 12.72
CA GLY A 227 -5.11 -7.03 12.96
C GLY A 227 -4.62 -7.83 11.77
N VAL A 228 -4.64 -7.26 10.57
CA VAL A 228 -3.96 -7.83 9.41
C VAL A 228 -3.21 -6.68 8.73
N PRO A 229 -1.86 -6.72 8.59
CA PRO A 229 -1.12 -5.73 7.81
C PRO A 229 -1.78 -5.51 6.44
N PRO A 230 -1.77 -4.28 5.91
CA PRO A 230 -2.52 -3.89 4.72
C PRO A 230 -2.00 -4.59 3.47
N LEU A 231 -2.37 -5.86 3.30
CA LEU A 231 -2.01 -6.66 2.15
C LEU A 231 -2.94 -6.29 1.01
N LYS A 232 -2.39 -5.54 0.06
CA LYS A 232 -3.10 -5.12 -1.14
C LYS A 232 -3.29 -6.33 -2.04
N PHE A 233 -4.53 -6.79 -2.17
CA PHE A 233 -4.88 -7.75 -3.20
C PHE A 233 -5.44 -7.03 -4.40
N ARG A 234 -4.84 -7.23 -5.58
CA ARG A 234 -5.31 -6.58 -6.80
C ARG A 234 -6.54 -7.30 -7.33
N VAL A 235 -7.59 -6.54 -7.62
CA VAL A 235 -8.88 -7.05 -8.08
C VAL A 235 -9.23 -6.54 -9.49
N GLY A 236 -8.50 -5.52 -9.97
CA GLY A 236 -8.56 -5.03 -11.34
C GLY A 236 -7.49 -3.97 -11.63
N PRO A 237 -7.48 -3.35 -12.82
CA PRO A 237 -6.63 -2.20 -13.12
C PRO A 237 -6.93 -1.05 -12.15
N GLY A 238 -5.96 -0.67 -11.32
CA GLY A 238 -6.10 0.41 -10.32
C GLY A 238 -7.09 0.14 -9.19
N LYS A 239 -7.50 -1.12 -8.95
CA LYS A 239 -8.44 -1.49 -7.90
C LYS A 239 -7.82 -2.57 -7.02
N HIS A 240 -7.71 -2.30 -5.72
CA HIS A 240 -7.25 -3.25 -4.72
C HIS A 240 -8.31 -3.46 -3.62
N ILE A 241 -8.23 -4.58 -2.93
CA ILE A 241 -9.02 -4.91 -1.75
C ILE A 241 -8.02 -5.34 -0.66
N MET A 242 -8.29 -4.96 0.58
CA MET A 242 -7.56 -5.40 1.77
C MET A 242 -8.39 -6.41 2.55
N LEU A 243 -7.70 -7.40 3.12
CA LEU A 243 -8.26 -8.31 4.11
C LEU A 243 -8.09 -7.66 5.49
N THR A 244 -9.19 -7.42 6.20
CA THR A 244 -9.20 -6.81 7.56
C THR A 244 -10.00 -7.72 8.51
N ALA A 245 -9.92 -7.52 9.83
CA ALA A 245 -10.67 -8.32 10.80
C ALA A 245 -12.19 -8.30 10.56
N ASP A 246 -12.74 -7.15 10.15
CA ASP A 246 -14.15 -6.96 9.77
C ASP A 246 -14.50 -7.56 8.39
N GLY A 247 -13.53 -8.16 7.70
CA GLY A 247 -13.66 -8.71 6.35
C GLY A 247 -12.97 -7.87 5.26
N TRP A 248 -13.49 -7.93 4.04
CA TRP A 248 -12.82 -7.35 2.86
C TRP A 248 -13.19 -5.87 2.64
N ARG A 249 -12.20 -4.96 2.68
CA ARG A 249 -12.38 -3.51 2.40
C ARG A 249 -11.77 -3.11 1.06
N ARG A 250 -12.44 -2.21 0.31
CA ARG A 250 -11.90 -1.67 -0.95
C ARG A 250 -10.91 -0.56 -0.67
N THR A 251 -9.75 -0.55 -1.31
CA THR A 251 -8.86 0.62 -1.26
C THR A 251 -9.47 1.74 -2.12
N ARG A 252 -9.80 2.88 -1.52
CA ARG A 252 -10.26 4.06 -2.27
C ARG A 252 -9.04 4.86 -2.71
N PRO A 253 -8.93 5.28 -3.98
CA PRO A 253 -7.80 6.11 -4.38
C PRO A 253 -7.73 7.35 -3.51
N ASP A 254 -6.52 7.73 -3.06
CA ASP A 254 -6.34 8.95 -2.28
C ASP A 254 -6.86 10.12 -3.10
N PRO A 255 -7.86 10.86 -2.60
CA PRO A 255 -8.43 11.99 -3.33
C PRO A 255 -7.33 13.01 -3.69
N ASP A 256 -6.31 13.11 -2.82
CA ASP A 256 -5.25 14.10 -2.89
C ASP A 256 -3.96 13.59 -3.56
N ARG A 257 -3.95 12.36 -4.10
CA ARG A 257 -2.75 11.81 -4.76
C ARG A 257 -2.22 12.72 -5.86
N LEU A 258 -3.12 13.12 -6.76
CA LEU A 258 -2.72 13.91 -7.93
C LEU A 258 -2.25 15.29 -7.47
N SER A 259 -2.93 15.91 -6.50
CA SER A 259 -2.45 17.16 -5.91
C SER A 259 -1.07 16.99 -5.29
N ASN A 260 -0.80 15.92 -4.56
CA ASN A 260 0.49 15.67 -3.92
C ASN A 260 1.61 15.48 -4.95
N ILE A 261 1.36 14.73 -6.04
CA ILE A 261 2.33 14.59 -7.15
C ILE A 261 2.63 15.94 -7.81
N PHE A 262 1.61 16.77 -8.03
CA PHE A 262 1.81 18.10 -8.62
C PHE A 262 2.54 19.05 -7.68
N LYS A 263 2.17 19.06 -6.40
CA LYS A 263 2.84 19.84 -5.35
C LYS A 263 4.31 19.42 -5.21
N ALA A 264 4.60 18.11 -5.20
CA ALA A 264 5.97 17.60 -5.15
C ALA A 264 6.82 18.01 -6.36
N ARG A 265 6.25 18.01 -7.58
CA ARG A 265 6.95 18.52 -8.78
C ARG A 265 7.24 20.00 -8.69
N LEU A 266 6.29 20.80 -8.22
CA LEU A 266 6.49 22.25 -8.02
C LEU A 266 7.53 22.51 -6.93
N TYR A 267 7.46 21.78 -5.81
CA TYR A 267 8.44 21.84 -4.74
C TYR A 267 9.86 21.60 -5.27
N LYS A 268 10.07 20.52 -6.04
CA LYS A 268 11.37 20.23 -6.64
C LYS A 268 11.88 21.35 -7.54
N GLN A 269 11.00 21.97 -8.33
CA GLN A 269 11.35 23.13 -9.15
C GLN A 269 11.74 24.36 -8.32
N TYR A 270 11.11 24.59 -7.17
CA TYR A 270 11.48 25.68 -6.27
C TYR A 270 12.79 25.40 -5.54
N GLU A 271 12.98 24.16 -5.06
CA GLU A 271 14.21 23.70 -4.42
C GLU A 271 15.43 23.88 -5.34
N GLU A 272 15.34 23.42 -6.60
CA GLU A 272 16.41 23.57 -7.59
C GLU A 272 16.73 25.05 -7.94
N LYS A 273 15.73 25.95 -7.85
CA LYS A 273 15.90 27.36 -8.22
C LYS A 273 16.36 28.25 -7.06
N LEU A 274 15.84 28.03 -5.86
CA LEU A 274 15.97 28.97 -4.74
C LEU A 274 17.10 28.58 -3.78
N LEU A 275 17.25 27.29 -3.45
CA LEU A 275 18.17 26.87 -2.39
C LEU A 275 19.65 27.20 -2.68
N PRO A 276 20.21 26.98 -3.87
CA PRO A 276 21.62 27.31 -4.13
C PRO A 276 21.95 28.80 -3.95
N GLY A 277 21.03 29.68 -4.34
CA GLY A 277 21.19 31.13 -4.17
C GLY A 277 21.10 31.56 -2.71
N LEU A 278 20.17 30.97 -1.95
CA LEU A 278 20.02 31.24 -0.51
C LEU A 278 21.22 30.73 0.29
N GLU A 279 21.73 29.54 -0.03
CA GLU A 279 22.91 28.97 0.62
C GLU A 279 24.18 29.80 0.41
N THR A 280 24.42 30.25 -0.82
CA THR A 280 25.60 31.06 -1.15
C THR A 280 25.55 32.45 -0.52
N THR A 281 24.37 33.09 -0.52
CA THR A 281 24.19 34.40 0.14
C THR A 281 24.32 34.30 1.64
N PHE A 282 23.70 33.30 2.27
CA PHE A 282 23.76 33.10 3.72
C PHE A 282 25.17 32.76 4.20
N THR A 283 25.88 31.86 3.52
CA THR A 283 27.27 31.52 3.91
C THR A 283 28.20 32.73 3.77
N ALA A 284 28.02 33.54 2.72
CA ALA A 284 28.76 34.80 2.56
C ALA A 284 28.42 35.83 3.64
N GLU A 285 27.16 35.96 4.03
CA GLU A 285 26.73 36.85 5.12
C GLU A 285 27.24 36.38 6.48
N LEU A 286 27.16 35.09 6.77
CA LEU A 286 27.68 34.49 8.00
C LEU A 286 29.19 34.73 8.12
N ALA A 287 29.95 34.48 7.04
CA ALA A 287 31.39 34.76 7.01
C ALA A 287 31.69 36.25 7.23
N ARG A 288 30.91 37.17 6.64
CA ARG A 288 31.05 38.62 6.85
C ARG A 288 30.71 39.05 8.29
N GLN A 289 29.83 38.34 8.98
CA GLN A 289 29.49 38.64 10.37
C GLN A 289 30.58 38.12 11.31
N GLN A 290 31.11 36.92 11.07
CA GLN A 290 32.19 36.35 11.89
C GLN A 290 33.50 37.15 11.82
N THR A 291 33.81 37.78 10.68
CA THR A 291 35.00 38.63 10.58
C THR A 291 34.91 39.90 11.41
N LYS A 292 33.69 40.37 11.73
CA LYS A 292 33.46 41.55 12.58
C LYS A 292 33.53 41.24 14.07
N LEU A 293 33.30 39.97 14.46
CA LEU A 293 33.32 39.52 15.84
C LEU A 293 34.74 39.18 16.30
N ASP A 294 35.01 39.44 17.58
CA ASP A 294 36.24 39.03 18.24
C ASP A 294 36.39 37.50 18.20
N PRO A 295 37.63 36.97 18.12
CA PRO A 295 37.87 35.55 17.90
C PRO A 295 37.28 34.63 18.99
N ALA A 296 37.10 35.12 20.22
CA ALA A 296 36.48 34.38 21.32
C ALA A 296 34.95 34.26 21.20
N GLN A 297 34.30 35.09 20.37
CA GLN A 297 32.85 35.11 20.16
C GLN A 297 32.42 34.50 18.82
N ARG A 298 33.36 33.95 18.04
CA ARG A 298 33.05 33.27 16.77
C ARG A 298 32.42 31.92 17.07
N LEU A 299 31.43 31.57 16.24
CA LEU A 299 30.82 30.24 16.28
C LEU A 299 31.87 29.18 15.95
N SER A 300 31.75 28.01 16.56
CA SER A 300 32.50 26.84 16.15
C SER A 300 31.96 26.26 14.83
N GLU A 301 32.77 25.51 14.11
CA GLU A 301 32.36 24.86 12.84
C GLU A 301 31.14 23.95 13.02
N LEU A 302 31.01 23.31 14.19
CA LEU A 302 29.86 22.47 14.54
C LEU A 302 28.58 23.31 14.72
N GLU A 303 28.69 24.48 15.33
CA GLU A 303 27.55 25.38 15.51
C GLU A 303 27.12 26.01 14.18
N GLU A 304 28.07 26.36 13.31
CA GLU A 304 27.79 26.87 11.96
C GLU A 304 27.04 25.84 11.11
N THR A 305 27.49 24.58 11.13
CA THR A 305 26.84 23.50 10.38
C THR A 305 25.44 23.20 10.92
N ARG A 306 25.25 23.21 12.26
CA ARG A 306 23.93 23.12 12.89
C ARG A 306 23.02 24.27 12.46
N MET A 307 23.51 25.50 12.51
CA MET A 307 22.78 26.69 12.07
C MET A 307 22.37 26.57 10.60
N LEU A 308 23.30 26.23 9.71
CA LEU A 308 23.03 26.05 8.29
C LEU A 308 22.01 24.93 8.04
N LYS A 309 22.02 23.84 8.82
CA LYS A 309 21.02 22.77 8.77
C LYS A 309 19.62 23.28 9.16
N THR A 310 19.50 24.04 10.24
CA THR A 310 18.21 24.63 10.68
C THR A 310 17.64 25.59 9.65
N VAL A 311 18.48 26.46 9.09
CA VAL A 311 18.08 27.44 8.07
C VAL A 311 17.67 26.74 6.76
N LYS A 312 18.40 25.70 6.33
CA LYS A 312 18.00 24.87 5.20
C LYS A 312 16.63 24.19 5.40
N ARG A 313 16.34 23.74 6.63
CA ARG A 313 15.01 23.18 6.97
C ARG A 313 13.92 24.22 6.76
N GLN A 314 14.12 25.45 7.24
CA GLN A 314 13.17 26.56 7.05
C GLN A 314 12.97 26.89 5.57
N TRP A 315 14.04 27.04 4.78
CA TRP A 315 13.90 27.32 3.35
C TRP A 315 13.18 26.21 2.57
N ARG A 316 13.35 24.94 2.97
CA ARG A 316 12.60 23.82 2.40
C ARG A 316 11.12 23.92 2.73
N LEU A 317 10.74 24.32 3.94
CA LEU A 317 9.33 24.59 4.30
C LEU A 317 8.76 25.72 3.45
N ASP A 318 9.48 26.84 3.31
CA ASP A 318 9.07 27.95 2.44
C ASP A 318 8.87 27.51 0.99
N CYS A 319 9.72 26.61 0.48
CA CYS A 319 9.58 26.05 -0.87
C CYS A 319 8.33 25.16 -0.99
N LYS A 320 7.98 24.39 0.06
CA LYS A 320 6.73 23.62 0.10
C LYS A 320 5.52 24.56 0.10
N ASP A 321 5.54 25.63 0.89
CA ASP A 321 4.46 26.61 0.95
C ASP A 321 4.27 27.34 -0.38
N LYS A 322 5.36 27.74 -1.03
CA LYS A 322 5.32 28.30 -2.39
C LYS A 322 4.74 27.31 -3.41
N ALA A 323 5.10 26.03 -3.31
CA ALA A 323 4.58 24.99 -4.18
C ALA A 323 3.07 24.74 -3.98
N THR A 324 2.60 24.75 -2.73
CA THR A 324 1.17 24.60 -2.41
C THR A 324 0.38 25.81 -2.91
N ALA A 325 0.82 27.03 -2.60
CA ALA A 325 0.18 28.26 -3.06
C ALA A 325 0.10 28.35 -4.59
N ALA A 326 1.18 28.01 -5.30
CA ALA A 326 1.20 28.00 -6.77
C ALA A 326 0.24 26.94 -7.35
N TYR A 327 0.11 25.79 -6.70
CA TYR A 327 -0.88 24.77 -7.08
C TYR A 327 -2.31 25.28 -6.87
N ASP A 328 -2.58 25.87 -5.72
CA ASP A 328 -3.92 26.35 -5.35
C ASP A 328 -4.37 27.50 -6.25
N GLU A 329 -3.47 28.43 -6.59
CA GLU A 329 -3.73 29.49 -7.57
C GLU A 329 -4.11 28.89 -8.95
N LYS A 330 -3.40 27.85 -9.37
CA LYS A 330 -3.68 27.16 -10.65
C LYS A 330 -5.02 26.45 -10.62
N ILE A 331 -5.41 25.86 -9.49
CA ILE A 331 -6.71 25.22 -9.31
C ILE A 331 -7.83 26.26 -9.26
N ALA A 332 -7.64 27.39 -8.57
CA ALA A 332 -8.59 28.50 -8.52
C ALA A 332 -8.90 29.02 -9.93
N LYS A 333 -7.88 29.37 -10.72
CA LYS A 333 -8.04 29.80 -12.13
C LYS A 333 -8.75 28.76 -12.99
N ARG A 334 -8.50 27.46 -12.75
CA ARG A 334 -9.19 26.38 -13.48
C ARG A 334 -10.67 26.30 -13.10
N ASN A 335 -10.99 26.49 -11.82
CA ASN A 335 -12.35 26.43 -11.30
C ASN A 335 -13.18 27.64 -11.77
N GLU A 336 -12.59 28.83 -11.78
CA GLU A 336 -13.18 30.05 -12.37
C GLU A 336 -13.57 29.82 -13.83
N ARG A 337 -12.61 29.39 -14.67
CA ARG A 337 -12.86 29.07 -16.10
C ARG A 337 -13.94 28.00 -16.28
N LYS A 338 -14.01 27.01 -15.40
CA LYS A 338 -15.08 25.99 -15.41
C LYS A 338 -16.44 26.61 -15.04
N GLY A 339 -16.47 27.49 -14.05
CA GLY A 339 -17.66 28.24 -13.63
C GLY A 339 -18.22 29.08 -14.77
N GLU A 340 -17.38 29.88 -15.43
CA GLU A 340 -17.75 30.69 -16.59
C GLU A 340 -18.33 29.84 -17.73
N ARG A 341 -17.69 28.70 -18.06
CA ARG A 341 -18.19 27.77 -19.09
C ARG A 341 -19.55 27.19 -18.70
N LYS A 342 -19.77 26.88 -17.42
CA LYS A 342 -21.05 26.36 -16.92
C LYS A 342 -22.15 27.42 -17.00
N LEU A 343 -21.84 28.68 -16.69
CA LEU A 343 -22.76 29.82 -16.85
C LEU A 343 -23.12 30.04 -18.31
N LYS A 344 -22.13 30.10 -19.22
CA LYS A 344 -22.38 30.23 -20.67
C LYS A 344 -23.26 29.09 -21.21
N ARG A 345 -23.02 27.85 -20.77
CA ARG A 345 -23.86 26.69 -21.14
C ARG A 345 -25.29 26.81 -20.60
N ARG A 346 -25.48 27.32 -19.38
CA ARG A 346 -26.81 27.56 -18.81
C ARG A 346 -27.56 28.64 -19.59
N ALA A 347 -26.93 29.79 -19.84
CA ALA A 347 -27.50 30.87 -20.63
C ALA A 347 -27.88 30.42 -22.05
N ALA A 348 -27.02 29.64 -22.73
CA ALA A 348 -27.34 29.10 -24.05
C ALA A 348 -28.52 28.12 -24.03
N LYS A 349 -28.66 27.31 -22.97
CA LYS A 349 -29.79 26.38 -22.80
C LYS A 349 -31.10 27.13 -22.52
N GLU A 350 -31.02 28.23 -21.78
CA GLU A 350 -32.15 29.11 -21.46
C GLU A 350 -32.63 29.87 -22.70
N ALA A 351 -31.72 30.52 -23.43
CA ALA A 351 -32.03 31.15 -24.72
C ALA A 351 -32.59 30.14 -25.75
N GLY A 352 -32.11 28.90 -25.74
CA GLY A 352 -32.68 27.83 -26.56
C GLY A 352 -34.11 27.43 -26.16
N ARG A 353 -34.41 27.43 -24.85
CA ARG A 353 -35.78 27.22 -24.35
C ARG A 353 -36.70 28.38 -24.72
N GLU A 354 -36.23 29.62 -24.62
CA GLU A 354 -37.00 30.80 -25.01
C GLU A 354 -37.32 30.79 -26.50
N ARG A 355 -36.34 30.50 -27.37
CA ARG A 355 -36.58 30.34 -28.82
C ARG A 355 -37.56 29.22 -29.13
N GLY A 356 -37.47 28.09 -28.42
CA GLY A 356 -38.43 26.99 -28.56
C GLY A 356 -39.83 27.36 -28.04
N ALA A 357 -39.94 28.16 -26.98
CA ALA A 357 -41.21 28.63 -26.46
C ALA A 357 -41.88 29.67 -27.40
N VAL A 358 -41.10 30.55 -28.03
CA VAL A 358 -41.62 31.49 -29.03
C VAL A 358 -42.12 30.74 -30.27
N ALA A 359 -41.39 29.71 -30.74
CA ALA A 359 -41.81 28.91 -31.88
C ALA A 359 -43.11 28.11 -31.66
N VAL A 360 -43.44 27.76 -30.41
CA VAL A 360 -44.69 27.04 -30.04
C VAL A 360 -45.89 27.99 -29.88
N VAL A 361 -45.66 29.31 -29.80
CA VAL A 361 -46.72 30.33 -29.71
C VAL A 361 -47.09 30.90 -31.09
N GLU A 362 -46.23 30.70 -32.10
CA GLU A 362 -46.47 31.12 -33.49
C GLU A 362 -47.10 30.02 -34.39
N GLU A 363 -47.28 28.80 -33.87
CA GLU A 363 -48.13 27.73 -34.44
C GLU A 363 -49.49 27.72 -33.74
#